data_AF-A0A4Q1B6N5-F1
#
_entry.id   AF-A0A4Q1B6N5-F1
#
_cell.length_a   1.000
_cell.length_b   1.000
_cell.length_c   1.000
_cell.angle_alpha   90.00
_cell.angle_beta   90.00
_cell.angle_gamma   90.00
#
_symmetry.space_group_name_H-M   'P 1'
#
loop_
_entity.id
_entity.type
_entity.pdbx_description
1 polymer ?
#
loop_
_entity_poly.entity_id
_entity_poly.type
_entity_poly.pdbx_seq_one_letter_code
_entity_poly.pdbx_strand_id
1 'polypeptide(L)'
;MFKRLSIISFAIFLLSGSLELIPIFSNLNLKLISIFFPTTFVLLTILKRKYYGKQLFFLVMIIFFLLFSILLNINTHNYNAEKVSNLIIIITICMIFPIFIFENDNDIFQFFNTLLVGSILISIISLLNIDSVVDTGRLSFNEGNPIWLARAISLGFIWICLKYKYKLVKLPIFLLVSFMLLTSILLTGSKAPLFACIIAMIVIFFNEMKYILINKKNLTASFILILLSIPSIYLVLLYLPETIKNRFQIEKIKDESRIELYNLSFRLIKENFDGIGIGMFHNYSYFYYPHNILLESFVEFGILFGGVLILILFISILVLFIKRKQSKAKFIFFILFIVSFFNAMFSGDLTSPKELYLSIAMAFIPIKSVDIKFKNNIVKRENI
;
A
#
# COMPACT_ATOMS: atom_id res chain seq x y z
N MET A 1 -1.24 -1.32 26.78
CA MET A 1 -0.24 -2.24 26.19
C MET A 1 -0.80 -3.06 25.02
N PHE A 2 -1.90 -3.81 25.22
CA PHE A 2 -2.43 -4.75 24.21
C PHE A 2 -2.82 -4.11 22.86
N LYS A 3 -3.47 -2.94 22.87
CA LYS A 3 -3.77 -2.16 21.65
C LYS A 3 -2.51 -1.81 20.84
N ARG A 4 -1.44 -1.39 21.54
CA ARG A 4 -0.16 -1.03 20.92
C ARG A 4 0.50 -2.24 20.24
N LEU A 5 0.46 -3.42 20.85
CA LEU A 5 0.91 -4.65 20.21
C LEU A 5 0.06 -4.99 18.98
N SER A 6 -1.25 -4.79 19.06
CA SER A 6 -2.17 -5.01 17.93
C SER A 6 -1.85 -4.08 16.75
N ILE A 7 -1.56 -2.81 16.99
CA ILE A 7 -1.14 -1.85 15.96
C ILE A 7 0.15 -2.30 15.28
N ILE A 8 1.16 -2.71 16.07
CA ILE A 8 2.46 -3.16 15.54
C ILE A 8 2.29 -4.43 14.71
N SER A 9 1.54 -5.40 15.26
CA SER A 9 1.26 -6.68 14.61
C SER A 9 0.47 -6.49 13.31
N PHE A 10 -0.52 -5.58 13.29
CA PHE A 10 -1.24 -5.23 12.07
C PHE A 10 -0.35 -4.55 11.01
N ALA A 11 0.61 -3.71 11.40
CA ALA A 11 1.59 -3.16 10.45
C ALA A 11 2.50 -4.27 9.87
N ILE A 12 2.90 -5.25 10.68
CA ILE A 12 3.65 -6.43 10.20
C ILE A 12 2.81 -7.26 9.22
N PHE A 13 1.50 -7.39 9.44
CA PHE A 13 0.59 -8.08 8.51
C PHE A 13 0.61 -7.44 7.12
N LEU A 14 0.64 -6.11 7.03
CA LEU A 14 0.76 -5.44 5.72
C LEU A 14 2.09 -5.78 5.04
N LEU A 15 3.18 -5.79 5.80
CA LEU A 15 4.52 -6.10 5.31
C LEU A 15 4.79 -7.60 5.13
N SER A 16 3.88 -8.49 5.53
CA SER A 16 4.18 -9.93 5.67
C SER A 16 4.69 -10.56 4.37
N GLY A 17 4.11 -10.20 3.22
CA GLY A 17 4.52 -10.76 1.93
C GLY A 17 5.92 -10.32 1.47
N SER A 18 6.47 -9.25 2.02
CA SER A 18 7.86 -8.84 1.78
C SER A 18 8.81 -9.36 2.85
N LEU A 19 8.34 -9.45 4.09
CA LEU A 19 9.14 -9.98 5.20
C LEU A 19 9.36 -11.48 5.07
N GLU A 20 8.36 -12.24 4.62
CA GLU A 20 8.46 -13.70 4.39
C GLU A 20 9.50 -14.05 3.30
N LEU A 21 9.85 -13.10 2.42
CA LEU A 21 10.90 -13.31 1.42
C LEU A 21 12.31 -13.27 2.02
N ILE A 22 12.48 -12.68 3.22
CA ILE A 22 13.78 -12.59 3.88
C ILE A 22 14.11 -13.97 4.49
N PRO A 23 15.31 -14.52 4.24
CA PRO A 23 15.67 -15.87 4.70
C PRO A 23 15.47 -16.13 6.20
N ILE A 24 15.68 -15.12 7.05
CA ILE A 24 15.49 -15.25 8.50
C ILE A 24 14.01 -15.50 8.87
N PHE A 25 13.07 -15.05 8.03
CA PHE A 25 11.63 -15.17 8.26
C PHE A 25 10.94 -16.15 7.33
N SER A 26 11.64 -16.79 6.39
CA SER A 26 11.01 -17.65 5.37
C SER A 26 10.29 -18.87 5.94
N ASN A 27 10.71 -19.34 7.12
CA ASN A 27 10.08 -20.47 7.81
C ASN A 27 8.90 -20.04 8.72
N LEU A 28 8.61 -18.74 8.81
CA LEU A 28 7.54 -18.21 9.65
C LEU A 28 6.36 -17.79 8.77
N ASN A 29 5.16 -18.28 9.10
CA ASN A 29 3.93 -17.74 8.53
C ASN A 29 3.59 -16.40 9.22
N LEU A 30 4.31 -15.35 8.84
CA LEU A 30 4.16 -14.03 9.42
C LEU A 30 2.74 -13.51 9.22
N LYS A 31 2.08 -13.83 8.11
CA LYS A 31 0.66 -13.52 7.89
C LYS A 31 -0.22 -14.05 9.04
N LEU A 32 -0.09 -15.32 9.44
CA LEU A 32 -0.87 -15.89 10.54
C LEU A 32 -0.46 -15.35 11.92
N ILE A 33 0.84 -15.19 12.17
CA ILE A 33 1.34 -14.69 13.45
C ILE A 33 0.90 -13.23 13.68
N SER A 34 0.97 -12.41 12.63
CA SER A 34 0.66 -10.98 12.68
C SER A 34 -0.83 -10.66 12.84
N ILE A 35 -1.72 -11.64 12.72
CA ILE A 35 -3.16 -11.44 12.89
C ILE A 35 -3.65 -11.85 14.27
N PHE A 36 -2.82 -12.57 15.06
CA PHE A 36 -3.19 -13.04 16.39
C PHE A 36 -3.56 -11.91 17.36
N PHE A 37 -2.68 -10.93 17.53
CA PHE A 37 -2.93 -9.79 18.43
C PHE A 37 -4.11 -8.92 17.97
N PRO A 38 -4.19 -8.49 16.69
CA PRO A 38 -5.34 -7.77 16.17
C PRO A 38 -6.67 -8.49 16.38
N THR A 39 -6.74 -9.79 16.05
CA THR A 39 -7.96 -10.59 16.21
C THR A 39 -8.39 -10.65 17.66
N THR A 40 -7.45 -10.96 18.57
CA THR A 40 -7.74 -11.03 20.00
C THR A 40 -8.23 -9.67 20.53
N PHE A 41 -7.60 -8.57 20.11
CA PHE A 41 -8.01 -7.23 20.52
C PHE A 41 -9.40 -6.86 20.00
N VAL A 42 -9.70 -7.17 18.73
CA VAL A 42 -11.02 -6.97 18.14
C VAL A 42 -12.08 -7.74 18.92
N LEU A 43 -11.87 -9.03 19.17
CA LEU A 43 -12.79 -9.88 19.94
C LEU A 43 -13.04 -9.32 21.35
N LEU A 44 -11.97 -8.97 22.08
CA LEU A 44 -12.10 -8.37 23.42
C LEU A 44 -12.84 -7.03 23.39
N THR A 45 -12.68 -6.25 22.33
CA THR A 45 -13.38 -4.96 22.18
C THR A 45 -14.85 -5.16 21.85
N ILE A 46 -15.18 -6.14 20.99
CA ILE A 46 -16.56 -6.54 20.68
C ILE A 46 -17.28 -6.98 21.95
N LEU A 47 -16.67 -7.86 22.75
CA LEU A 47 -17.26 -8.34 24.00
C LEU A 47 -17.51 -7.22 25.03
N LYS A 48 -16.73 -6.14 24.98
CA LYS A 48 -16.81 -5.02 25.93
C LYS A 48 -17.73 -3.87 25.47
N ARG A 49 -18.03 -3.75 24.17
CA ARG A 49 -18.80 -2.61 23.63
C ARG A 49 -20.21 -3.04 23.23
N LYS A 50 -21.23 -2.39 23.81
CA LYS A 50 -22.64 -2.73 23.61
C LYS A 50 -23.16 -2.45 22.20
N TYR A 51 -22.58 -1.53 21.42
CA TYR A 51 -23.03 -1.26 20.06
C TYR A 51 -21.89 -0.70 19.20
N TYR A 52 -21.74 -1.23 17.98
CA TYR A 52 -21.07 -0.54 16.90
C TYR A 52 -22.15 -0.04 15.92
N GLY A 53 -22.07 1.24 15.56
CA GLY A 53 -23.07 1.90 14.72
C GLY A 53 -23.04 1.45 13.26
N LYS A 54 -23.64 2.27 12.38
CA LYS A 54 -23.80 2.03 10.93
C LYS A 54 -22.51 1.59 10.18
N GLN A 55 -21.32 1.88 10.72
CA GLN A 55 -20.05 1.45 10.11
C GLN A 55 -19.84 -0.07 10.15
N LEU A 56 -20.21 -0.74 11.25
CA LEU A 56 -20.06 -2.20 11.36
C LEU A 56 -21.06 -2.90 10.43
N PHE A 57 -22.28 -2.36 10.30
CA PHE A 57 -23.29 -2.87 9.38
C PHE A 57 -22.82 -2.82 7.92
N PHE A 58 -22.31 -1.67 7.47
CA PHE A 58 -21.87 -1.50 6.07
C PHE A 58 -20.72 -2.45 5.72
N LEU A 59 -19.81 -2.64 6.66
CA LEU A 59 -18.66 -3.52 6.54
C LEU A 59 -19.05 -5.01 6.55
N VAL A 60 -19.94 -5.41 7.47
CA VAL A 60 -20.52 -6.76 7.50
C VAL A 60 -21.24 -7.04 6.19
N MET A 61 -21.88 -6.04 5.60
CA MET A 61 -22.52 -6.19 4.29
C MET A 61 -21.52 -6.37 3.15
N ILE A 62 -20.39 -5.65 3.15
CA ILE A 62 -19.30 -5.88 2.19
C ILE A 62 -18.75 -7.30 2.31
N ILE A 63 -18.49 -7.76 3.53
CA ILE A 63 -17.97 -9.11 3.78
C ILE A 63 -18.99 -10.17 3.37
N PHE A 64 -20.25 -9.98 3.74
CA PHE A 64 -21.33 -10.87 3.33
C PHE A 64 -21.44 -10.95 1.81
N PHE A 65 -21.36 -9.82 1.11
CA PHE A 65 -21.46 -9.77 -0.34
C PHE A 65 -20.27 -10.46 -1.04
N LEU A 66 -19.06 -10.34 -0.48
CA LEU A 66 -17.87 -11.04 -0.96
C LEU A 66 -17.92 -12.54 -0.66
N LEU A 67 -18.39 -12.93 0.52
CA LEU A 67 -18.59 -14.35 0.86
C LEU A 67 -19.68 -14.96 -0.01
N PHE A 68 -20.72 -14.20 -0.33
CA PHE A 68 -21.79 -14.64 -1.22
C PHE A 68 -21.30 -14.85 -2.65
N SER A 69 -20.50 -13.93 -3.22
CA SER A 69 -19.93 -14.13 -4.56
C SER A 69 -18.97 -15.34 -4.62
N ILE A 70 -18.29 -15.63 -3.52
CA ILE A 70 -17.42 -16.81 -3.39
C ILE A 70 -18.25 -18.09 -3.35
N LEU A 71 -19.35 -18.12 -2.59
CA LEU A 71 -20.23 -19.29 -2.49
C LEU A 71 -20.90 -19.62 -3.82
N LEU A 72 -21.20 -18.62 -4.65
CA LEU A 72 -21.81 -18.80 -5.97
C LEU A 72 -20.87 -19.41 -7.02
N ASN A 73 -19.55 -19.42 -6.78
CA ASN A 73 -18.55 -19.71 -7.83
C ASN A 73 -17.49 -20.75 -7.39
N ILE A 74 -17.82 -21.64 -6.45
CA ILE A 74 -16.91 -22.70 -6.01
C ILE A 74 -16.80 -23.77 -7.11
N ASN A 75 -15.86 -23.58 -8.03
CA ASN A 75 -15.28 -24.66 -8.80
C ASN A 75 -14.04 -25.21 -8.08
N THR A 76 -13.94 -26.54 -8.00
CA THR A 76 -13.14 -27.33 -7.04
C THR A 76 -11.63 -27.39 -7.30
N HIS A 77 -11.02 -26.39 -7.96
CA HIS A 77 -9.56 -26.38 -8.16
C HIS A 77 -8.81 -25.73 -6.97
N ASN A 78 -7.70 -26.35 -6.55
CA ASN A 78 -6.94 -25.97 -5.35
C ASN A 78 -6.42 -24.52 -5.36
N TYR A 79 -5.94 -24.01 -6.51
CA TYR A 79 -5.46 -22.62 -6.64
C TYR A 79 -6.56 -21.59 -6.33
N ASN A 80 -7.78 -21.87 -6.77
CA ASN A 80 -8.91 -20.97 -6.57
C ASN A 80 -9.27 -20.88 -5.09
N ALA A 81 -9.25 -22.01 -4.37
CA ALA A 81 -9.52 -22.04 -2.94
C ALA A 81 -8.48 -21.22 -2.13
N GLU A 82 -7.21 -21.27 -2.52
CA GLU A 82 -6.16 -20.45 -1.88
C GLU A 82 -6.37 -18.96 -2.16
N LYS A 83 -6.60 -18.56 -3.42
CA LYS A 83 -6.84 -17.15 -3.77
C LYS A 83 -8.07 -16.59 -3.06
N VAL A 84 -9.15 -17.36 -3.04
CA VAL A 84 -10.42 -17.04 -2.36
C VAL A 84 -10.20 -16.84 -0.85
N SER A 85 -9.57 -17.82 -0.18
CA SER A 85 -9.31 -17.72 1.25
C SER A 85 -8.39 -16.54 1.58
N ASN A 86 -7.36 -16.31 0.77
CA ASN A 86 -6.47 -15.17 0.90
C ASN A 86 -7.20 -13.84 0.74
N LEU A 87 -8.11 -13.74 -0.24
CA LEU A 87 -8.92 -12.55 -0.46
C LEU A 87 -9.85 -12.28 0.73
N ILE A 88 -10.57 -13.29 1.22
CA ILE A 88 -11.45 -13.17 2.40
C ILE A 88 -10.65 -12.66 3.59
N ILE A 89 -9.52 -13.31 3.89
CA ILE A 89 -8.67 -12.96 5.03
C ILE A 89 -8.21 -11.51 4.89
N ILE A 90 -7.71 -11.11 3.72
CA ILE A 90 -7.16 -9.77 3.51
C ILE A 90 -8.25 -8.70 3.59
N ILE A 91 -9.40 -8.89 2.96
CA ILE A 91 -10.48 -7.92 3.03
C ILE A 91 -11.03 -7.82 4.46
N THR A 92 -11.27 -8.95 5.12
CA THR A 92 -11.72 -9.01 6.51
C THR A 92 -10.75 -8.24 7.42
N ILE A 93 -9.46 -8.53 7.32
CA ILE A 93 -8.46 -7.95 8.22
C ILE A 93 -8.22 -6.48 7.90
N CYS A 94 -8.01 -6.14 6.63
CA CYS A 94 -7.71 -4.77 6.22
C CYS A 94 -8.92 -3.85 6.33
N MET A 95 -10.16 -4.34 6.20
CA MET A 95 -11.33 -3.48 6.32
C MET A 95 -11.92 -3.44 7.73
N ILE A 96 -11.93 -4.56 8.47
CA ILE A 96 -12.57 -4.62 9.78
C ILE A 96 -11.67 -4.12 10.89
N PHE A 97 -10.45 -4.65 10.99
CA PHE A 97 -9.61 -4.39 12.15
C PHE A 97 -9.32 -2.91 12.38
N PRO A 98 -9.12 -2.06 11.34
CA PRO A 98 -8.91 -0.63 11.54
C PRO A 98 -10.00 0.09 12.32
N ILE A 99 -11.26 -0.36 12.24
CA ILE A 99 -12.40 0.23 12.99
C ILE A 99 -12.16 0.16 14.50
N PHE A 100 -11.53 -0.93 14.95
CA PHE A 100 -11.28 -1.20 16.36
C PHE A 100 -9.91 -0.68 16.79
N ILE A 101 -8.92 -0.82 15.91
CA ILE A 101 -7.52 -0.53 16.23
C ILE A 101 -7.23 0.97 16.22
N PHE A 102 -7.80 1.74 15.29
CA PHE A 102 -7.50 3.17 15.12
C PHE A 102 -8.61 4.04 15.69
N GLU A 103 -8.37 4.60 16.87
CA GLU A 103 -9.33 5.50 17.53
C GLU A 103 -8.92 6.97 17.38
N ASN A 104 -7.62 7.22 17.30
CA ASN A 104 -7.05 8.56 17.25
C ASN A 104 -5.83 8.63 16.33
N ASP A 105 -5.36 9.85 16.08
CA ASP A 105 -4.19 10.09 15.25
C ASP A 105 -2.94 9.35 15.79
N ASN A 106 -2.70 9.29 17.10
CA ASN A 106 -1.51 8.64 17.66
C ASN A 106 -1.43 7.16 17.29
N ASP A 107 -2.56 6.44 17.26
CA ASP A 107 -2.60 5.04 16.84
C ASP A 107 -2.10 4.89 15.40
N ILE A 108 -2.49 5.83 14.53
CA ILE A 108 -2.13 5.86 13.11
C ILE A 108 -0.66 6.25 12.94
N PHE A 109 -0.17 7.27 13.68
CA PHE A 109 1.26 7.61 13.68
C PHE A 109 2.11 6.42 14.13
N GLN A 110 1.66 5.67 15.14
CA GLN A 110 2.34 4.48 15.60
C GLN A 110 2.37 3.40 14.50
N PHE A 111 1.23 3.14 13.85
CA PHE A 111 1.14 2.19 12.73
C PHE A 111 2.14 2.51 11.61
N PHE A 112 2.15 3.75 11.12
CA PHE A 112 3.07 4.15 10.05
C PHE A 112 4.54 4.18 10.51
N ASN A 113 4.81 4.48 11.79
CA ASN A 113 6.17 4.34 12.34
C ASN A 113 6.64 2.88 12.31
N THR A 114 5.77 1.93 12.64
CA THR A 114 6.09 0.51 12.50
C THR A 114 6.34 0.12 11.05
N LEU A 115 5.50 0.61 10.11
CA LEU A 115 5.74 0.38 8.68
C LEU A 115 7.11 0.92 8.24
N LEU A 116 7.48 2.14 8.63
CA LEU A 116 8.78 2.71 8.30
C LEU A 116 9.96 1.92 8.88
N VAL A 117 9.86 1.46 10.13
CA VAL A 117 10.91 0.59 10.71
C VAL A 117 11.02 -0.70 9.91
N GLY A 118 9.91 -1.31 9.54
CA GLY A 118 9.89 -2.49 8.67
C GLY A 118 10.48 -2.21 7.28
N SER A 119 10.12 -1.11 6.63
CA SER A 119 10.68 -0.70 5.35
C SER A 119 12.19 -0.43 5.42
N ILE A 120 12.67 0.17 6.50
CA ILE A 120 14.10 0.38 6.76
C ILE A 120 14.81 -0.97 6.91
N LEU A 121 14.26 -1.89 7.70
CA LEU A 121 14.83 -3.23 7.89
C LEU A 121 14.90 -3.99 6.56
N ILE A 122 13.79 -4.03 5.82
CA ILE A 122 13.70 -4.65 4.50
C ILE A 122 14.74 -4.03 3.55
N SER A 123 14.86 -2.70 3.53
CA SER A 123 15.82 -1.97 2.68
C SER A 123 17.27 -2.28 3.05
N ILE A 124 17.63 -2.28 4.34
CA ILE A 124 18.98 -2.64 4.80
C ILE A 124 19.32 -4.07 4.36
N ILE A 125 18.44 -5.03 4.63
CA ILE A 125 18.68 -6.43 4.26
C ILE A 125 18.80 -6.56 2.74
N SER A 126 18.01 -5.80 1.97
CA SER A 126 18.09 -5.84 0.51
C SER A 126 19.44 -5.31 0.01
N LEU A 127 19.90 -4.18 0.54
CA LEU A 127 21.19 -3.59 0.17
C LEU A 127 22.38 -4.46 0.58
N LEU A 128 22.27 -5.21 1.69
CA LEU A 128 23.30 -6.19 2.09
C LEU A 128 23.36 -7.42 1.17
N ASN A 129 22.30 -7.68 0.39
CA ASN A 129 22.23 -8.78 -0.58
C ASN A 129 22.30 -8.28 -2.03
N ILE A 130 23.06 -7.20 -2.27
CA ILE A 130 23.14 -6.57 -3.60
C ILE A 130 23.72 -7.51 -4.67
N ASP A 131 24.49 -8.52 -4.27
CA ASP A 131 25.07 -9.52 -5.19
C ASP A 131 23.97 -10.26 -5.99
N SER A 132 22.78 -10.44 -5.40
CA SER A 132 21.61 -11.02 -6.09
C SER A 132 21.17 -10.22 -7.34
N VAL A 133 21.49 -8.92 -7.39
CA VAL A 133 21.22 -8.05 -8.53
C VAL A 133 22.09 -8.41 -9.72
N VAL A 134 23.33 -8.86 -9.48
CA VAL A 134 24.27 -9.25 -10.53
C VAL A 134 23.72 -10.49 -11.26
N ASP A 135 23.17 -11.44 -10.51
CA ASP A 135 22.70 -12.72 -11.07
C ASP A 135 21.36 -12.60 -11.80
N THR A 136 20.41 -11.84 -11.25
CA THR A 136 19.02 -11.79 -11.76
C THR A 136 18.68 -10.47 -12.49
N GLY A 137 19.60 -9.51 -12.48
CA GLY A 137 19.40 -8.16 -13.00
C GLY A 137 18.37 -7.34 -12.21
N ARG A 138 17.99 -7.78 -11.00
CA ARG A 138 17.05 -7.10 -10.09
C ARG A 138 17.30 -7.48 -8.63
N LEU A 139 16.97 -6.55 -7.74
CA LEU A 139 16.92 -6.85 -6.32
C LEU A 139 15.67 -7.70 -6.00
N SER A 140 15.87 -8.96 -5.66
CA SER A 140 14.84 -9.91 -5.21
C SER A 140 15.42 -10.89 -4.20
N PHE A 141 14.58 -11.47 -3.34
CA PHE A 141 15.01 -12.50 -2.40
C PHE A 141 14.36 -13.82 -2.74
N ASN A 142 15.13 -14.92 -2.81
CA ASN A 142 14.63 -16.29 -3.00
C ASN A 142 13.58 -16.41 -4.12
N GLU A 143 13.86 -15.83 -5.30
CA GLU A 143 12.94 -15.78 -6.45
C GLU A 143 11.62 -15.01 -6.21
N GLY A 144 11.50 -14.35 -5.06
CA GLY A 144 10.36 -13.56 -4.64
C GLY A 144 10.11 -12.36 -5.52
N ASN A 145 8.87 -11.88 -5.50
CA ASN A 145 8.45 -10.81 -6.39
C ASN A 145 9.12 -9.47 -6.00
N PRO A 146 10.00 -8.89 -6.85
CA PRO A 146 10.68 -7.62 -6.56
C PRO A 146 9.70 -6.45 -6.41
N ILE A 147 8.49 -6.58 -6.95
CA ILE A 147 7.46 -5.54 -6.86
C ILE A 147 6.87 -5.49 -5.45
N TRP A 148 6.69 -6.63 -4.79
CA TRP A 148 6.22 -6.65 -3.39
C TRP A 148 7.23 -5.95 -2.48
N LEU A 149 8.52 -6.26 -2.69
CA LEU A 149 9.62 -5.62 -1.97
C LEU A 149 9.60 -4.10 -2.16
N ALA A 150 9.54 -3.63 -3.42
CA ALA A 150 9.48 -2.23 -3.75
C ALA A 150 8.26 -1.52 -3.12
N ARG A 151 7.08 -2.15 -3.15
CA ARG A 151 5.87 -1.61 -2.53
C ARG A 151 6.03 -1.42 -1.02
N ALA A 152 6.55 -2.40 -0.30
CA ALA A 152 6.81 -2.30 1.13
C ALA A 152 7.80 -1.17 1.48
N ILE A 153 8.85 -1.00 0.68
CA ILE A 153 9.84 0.08 0.87
C ILE A 153 9.23 1.45 0.56
N SER A 154 8.41 1.55 -0.49
CA SER A 154 7.67 2.77 -0.87
C SER A 154 6.80 3.31 0.27
N LEU A 155 6.17 2.45 1.08
CA LEU A 155 5.38 2.88 2.25
C LEU A 155 6.22 3.64 3.27
N GLY A 156 7.41 3.13 3.59
CA GLY A 156 8.37 3.80 4.46
C GLY A 156 8.85 5.12 3.86
N PHE A 157 9.13 5.14 2.55
CA PHE A 157 9.57 6.35 1.85
C PHE A 157 8.52 7.47 1.93
N ILE A 158 7.27 7.16 1.64
CA ILE A 158 6.17 8.12 1.74
C ILE A 158 6.02 8.62 3.18
N TRP A 159 6.13 7.72 4.16
CA TRP A 159 6.02 8.12 5.57
C TRP A 159 7.15 9.04 6.02
N ILE A 160 8.40 8.77 5.63
CA ILE A 160 9.52 9.64 6.01
C ILE A 160 9.39 11.03 5.36
N CYS A 161 8.88 11.13 4.13
CA CYS A 161 8.51 12.41 3.50
C CYS A 161 7.45 13.17 4.31
N LEU A 162 6.39 12.48 4.74
CA LEU A 162 5.33 13.09 5.56
C LEU A 162 5.85 13.51 6.95
N LYS A 163 6.72 12.71 7.58
CA LYS A 163 7.37 13.08 8.84
C LYS A 163 8.23 14.33 8.67
N TYR A 164 9.00 14.44 7.59
CA TYR A 164 9.80 15.64 7.32
C TYR A 164 8.91 16.87 7.08
N LYS A 165 7.85 16.73 6.28
CA LYS A 165 6.82 17.77 6.08
C LYS A 165 6.25 18.27 7.39
N TYR A 166 5.92 17.35 8.31
CA TYR A 166 5.39 17.70 9.63
C TYR A 166 6.47 18.06 10.66
N LYS A 167 7.72 18.26 10.25
CA LYS A 167 8.87 18.60 11.10
C LYS A 167 9.11 17.62 12.26
N LEU A 168 8.77 16.35 12.04
CA LEU A 168 8.94 15.26 13.01
C LEU A 168 10.31 14.59 12.93
N VAL A 169 11.07 14.88 11.87
CA VAL A 169 12.44 14.41 11.64
C VAL A 169 13.29 15.56 11.13
N LYS A 170 14.57 15.56 11.50
CA LYS A 170 15.55 16.57 11.03
C LYS A 170 15.98 16.24 9.59
N LEU A 171 16.41 17.27 8.85
CA LEU A 171 16.86 17.13 7.46
C LEU A 171 17.92 16.02 7.28
N PRO A 172 19.01 15.93 8.06
CA PRO A 172 20.02 14.89 7.82
C PRO A 172 19.49 13.45 7.92
N ILE A 173 18.61 13.19 8.91
CA ILE A 173 17.97 11.88 9.08
C ILE A 173 17.02 11.60 7.91
N PHE A 174 16.25 12.61 7.49
CA PHE A 174 15.39 12.50 6.33
C PHE A 174 16.18 12.13 5.07
N LEU A 175 17.30 12.81 4.80
CA LEU A 175 18.16 12.56 3.64
C LEU A 175 18.74 11.14 3.66
N LEU A 176 19.33 10.74 4.77
CA LEU A 176 19.95 9.41 4.93
C LEU A 176 18.92 8.29 4.69
N VAL A 177 17.78 8.35 5.38
CA VAL A 177 16.74 7.32 5.28
C VAL A 177 16.09 7.32 3.89
N SER A 178 15.79 8.50 3.33
CA SER A 178 15.16 8.60 2.02
C SER A 178 16.06 8.11 0.90
N PHE A 179 17.36 8.44 0.96
CA PHE A 179 18.35 7.96 0.00
C PHE A 179 18.41 6.43 0.00
N MET A 180 18.55 5.82 1.19
CA MET A 180 18.59 4.36 1.34
C MET A 180 17.33 3.67 0.78
N LEU A 181 16.14 4.18 1.13
CA LEU A 181 14.87 3.63 0.66
C LEU A 181 14.69 3.80 -0.85
N LEU A 182 15.01 4.97 -1.42
CA LEU A 182 14.93 5.22 -2.86
C LEU A 182 15.89 4.34 -3.66
N THR A 183 17.14 4.22 -3.20
CA THR A 183 18.12 3.34 -3.84
C THR A 183 17.61 1.90 -3.87
N SER A 184 17.02 1.41 -2.78
CA SER A 184 16.44 0.06 -2.73
C SER A 184 15.24 -0.09 -3.69
N ILE A 185 14.36 0.91 -3.77
CA ILE A 185 13.24 0.92 -4.75
C ILE A 185 13.78 0.85 -6.18
N LEU A 186 14.80 1.65 -6.51
CA LEU A 186 15.40 1.68 -7.85
C LEU A 186 16.07 0.35 -8.21
N LEU A 187 16.78 -0.27 -7.28
CA LEU A 187 17.46 -1.56 -7.48
C LEU A 187 16.48 -2.72 -7.74
N THR A 188 15.22 -2.62 -7.30
CA THR A 188 14.19 -3.61 -7.65
C THR A 188 13.83 -3.60 -9.14
N GLY A 189 14.15 -2.52 -9.87
CA GLY A 189 13.78 -2.35 -11.27
C GLY A 189 12.27 -2.31 -11.51
N SER A 190 11.47 -1.95 -10.49
CA SER A 190 10.01 -1.92 -10.54
C SER A 190 9.48 -0.50 -10.79
N LYS A 191 8.99 -0.24 -12.01
CA LYS A 191 8.48 1.09 -12.43
C LYS A 191 7.27 1.55 -11.61
N ALA A 192 6.29 0.67 -11.38
CA ALA A 192 5.01 1.07 -10.75
C ALA A 192 5.17 1.64 -9.32
N PRO A 193 5.91 1.01 -8.40
CA PRO A 193 6.13 1.57 -7.06
C PRO A 193 6.90 2.90 -7.07
N LEU A 194 7.86 3.07 -8.00
CA LEU A 194 8.57 4.32 -8.18
C LEU A 194 7.64 5.44 -8.65
N PHE A 195 6.85 5.18 -9.71
CA PHE A 195 5.86 6.14 -10.20
C PHE A 195 4.82 6.48 -9.13
N ALA A 196 4.35 5.50 -8.35
CA ALA A 196 3.43 5.73 -7.25
C ALA A 196 4.04 6.67 -6.18
N CYS A 197 5.33 6.52 -5.85
CA CYS A 197 6.05 7.45 -4.96
C CYS A 197 6.13 8.87 -5.55
N ILE A 198 6.41 9.01 -6.85
CA ILE A 198 6.46 10.31 -7.53
C ILE A 198 5.10 11.00 -7.46
N ILE A 199 4.02 10.27 -7.77
CA ILE A 199 2.64 10.79 -7.68
C ILE A 199 2.31 11.20 -6.24
N ALA A 200 2.71 10.40 -5.24
CA ALA A 200 2.54 10.76 -3.84
C ALA A 200 3.24 12.07 -3.48
N MET A 201 4.50 12.24 -3.90
CA MET A 201 5.26 13.48 -3.66
C MET A 201 4.60 14.69 -4.32
N ILE A 202 4.12 14.53 -5.56
CA ILE A 202 3.34 15.55 -6.29
C ILE A 202 2.11 15.95 -5.48
N VAL A 203 1.31 14.98 -5.00
CA VAL A 203 0.12 15.26 -4.21
C VAL A 203 0.47 15.92 -2.87
N ILE A 204 1.56 15.49 -2.22
CA ILE A 204 2.06 16.10 -0.98
C ILE A 204 2.43 17.58 -1.19
N PHE A 205 3.08 17.89 -2.32
CA PHE A 205 3.43 19.24 -2.73
C PHE A 205 2.20 20.09 -3.03
N PHE A 206 1.30 19.61 -3.90
CA PHE A 206 0.13 20.38 -4.34
C PHE A 206 -0.91 20.61 -3.23
N ASN A 207 -0.99 19.73 -2.22
CA ASN A 207 -1.89 19.95 -1.09
C ASN A 207 -1.57 21.26 -0.33
N GLU A 208 -0.35 21.78 -0.44
CA GLU A 208 0.09 23.03 0.20
C GLU A 208 0.00 24.27 -0.71
N MET A 209 -0.25 24.12 -2.02
CA MET A 209 -0.19 25.22 -2.98
C MET A 209 -1.13 26.40 -2.65
N LYS A 210 -2.25 26.15 -1.96
CA LYS A 210 -3.12 27.24 -1.48
C LYS A 210 -2.55 28.02 -0.27
N TYR A 211 -1.76 27.37 0.59
CA TYR A 211 -1.09 28.01 1.73
C TYR A 211 0.24 28.67 1.33
N ILE A 212 0.82 28.20 0.22
CA ILE A 212 2.06 28.68 -0.39
C ILE A 212 2.00 30.17 -0.76
N LEU A 213 0.84 30.67 -1.21
CA LEU A 213 0.66 32.10 -1.50
C LEU A 213 0.79 32.99 -0.26
N ILE A 214 0.70 32.41 0.94
CA ILE A 214 0.62 33.15 2.21
C ILE A 214 1.88 32.92 3.07
N ASN A 215 2.58 31.78 2.96
CA ASN A 215 3.74 31.47 3.82
C ASN A 215 4.90 30.78 3.08
N LYS A 216 5.93 31.56 2.72
CA LYS A 216 7.11 31.13 1.95
C LYS A 216 7.92 29.99 2.60
N LYS A 217 7.86 29.81 3.93
CA LYS A 217 8.67 28.81 4.67
C LYS A 217 8.24 27.34 4.42
N ASN A 218 7.00 27.08 4.00
CA ASN A 218 6.54 25.70 3.71
C ASN A 218 6.82 25.27 2.26
N LEU A 219 7.03 26.25 1.36
CA LEU A 219 7.38 26.01 -0.03
C LEU A 219 8.80 25.43 -0.17
N THR A 220 9.74 25.94 0.62
CA THR A 220 11.13 25.47 0.59
C THR A 220 11.23 23.99 0.95
N ALA A 221 10.53 23.51 1.99
CA ALA A 221 10.57 22.09 2.37
C ALA A 221 10.02 21.17 1.26
N SER A 222 8.89 21.54 0.63
CA SER A 222 8.28 20.73 -0.42
C SER A 222 9.07 20.79 -1.74
N PHE A 223 9.67 21.93 -2.03
CA PHE A 223 10.54 22.10 -3.19
C PHE A 223 11.87 21.34 -3.00
N ILE A 224 12.48 21.41 -1.81
CA ILE A 224 13.67 20.63 -1.44
C ILE A 224 13.39 19.12 -1.58
N LEU A 225 12.21 18.64 -1.20
CA LEU A 225 11.83 17.23 -1.39
C LEU A 225 11.92 16.81 -2.87
N ILE A 226 11.31 17.58 -3.77
CA ILE A 226 11.33 17.30 -5.21
C ILE A 226 12.75 17.47 -5.76
N LEU A 227 13.40 18.58 -5.43
CA LEU A 227 14.70 18.96 -5.96
C LEU A 227 15.84 18.06 -5.49
N LEU A 228 15.70 17.38 -4.34
CA LEU A 228 16.67 16.38 -3.89
C LEU A 228 16.36 14.98 -4.39
N SER A 229 15.09 14.67 -4.65
CA SER A 229 14.69 13.37 -5.22
C SER A 229 15.23 13.18 -6.64
N ILE A 230 15.27 14.24 -7.46
CA ILE A 230 15.71 14.14 -8.87
C ILE A 230 17.22 13.83 -8.99
N PRO A 231 18.14 14.55 -8.33
CA PRO A 231 19.57 14.24 -8.38
C PRO A 231 19.90 12.90 -7.73
N SER A 232 19.19 12.52 -6.65
CA SER A 232 19.43 11.19 -6.04
C SER A 232 18.98 10.06 -6.95
N ILE A 233 17.86 10.21 -7.66
CA ILE A 233 17.47 9.27 -8.72
C ILE A 233 18.53 9.25 -9.84
N TYR A 234 18.96 10.42 -10.33
CA TYR A 234 19.96 10.52 -11.40
C TYR A 234 21.31 9.90 -11.00
N LEU A 235 21.81 10.20 -9.80
CA LEU A 235 23.05 9.63 -9.27
C LEU A 235 22.94 8.12 -9.17
N VAL A 236 21.84 7.58 -8.64
CA VAL A 236 21.65 6.13 -8.61
C VAL A 236 21.63 5.58 -10.03
N LEU A 237 20.88 6.18 -10.96
CA LEU A 237 20.83 5.75 -12.37
C LEU A 237 22.21 5.70 -13.03
N LEU A 238 23.13 6.62 -12.73
CA LEU A 238 24.49 6.58 -13.28
C LEU A 238 25.25 5.31 -12.89
N TYR A 239 25.12 4.90 -11.64
CA TYR A 239 25.82 3.74 -11.06
C TYR A 239 25.01 2.43 -11.11
N LEU A 240 23.81 2.44 -11.68
CA LEU A 240 23.03 1.21 -11.85
C LEU A 240 23.71 0.26 -12.87
N PRO A 241 23.66 -1.06 -12.60
CA PRO A 241 23.97 -2.08 -13.60
C PRO A 241 23.18 -1.85 -14.89
N GLU A 242 23.82 -2.12 -16.04
CA GLU A 242 23.20 -1.93 -17.36
C GLU A 242 21.90 -2.72 -17.53
N THR A 243 21.82 -3.90 -16.90
CA THR A 243 20.61 -4.73 -16.85
C THR A 243 19.42 -4.00 -16.22
N ILE A 244 19.64 -3.19 -15.18
CA ILE A 244 18.58 -2.38 -14.57
C ILE A 244 18.28 -1.16 -15.44
N LYS A 245 19.30 -0.50 -16.00
CA LYS A 245 19.12 0.63 -16.92
C LYS A 245 18.24 0.25 -18.12
N ASN A 246 18.50 -0.89 -18.75
CA ASN A 246 17.71 -1.40 -19.88
C ASN A 246 16.26 -1.66 -19.49
N ARG A 247 16.00 -2.09 -18.25
CA ARG A 247 14.61 -2.24 -17.75
C ARG A 247 13.88 -0.91 -17.61
N PHE A 248 14.60 0.19 -17.32
CA PHE A 248 14.00 1.53 -17.27
C PHE A 248 13.85 2.15 -18.66
N GLN A 249 14.66 1.75 -19.63
CA GLN A 249 14.45 2.09 -21.03
C GLN A 249 13.12 1.50 -21.53
N ILE A 250 12.56 2.14 -22.56
CA ILE A 250 11.29 1.77 -23.16
C ILE A 250 11.55 0.58 -24.10
N GLU A 251 11.78 -0.61 -23.54
CA GLU A 251 11.83 -1.83 -24.35
C GLU A 251 10.40 -2.24 -24.74
N LYS A 252 10.10 -2.19 -26.04
CA LYS A 252 8.80 -2.53 -26.65
C LYS A 252 8.28 -3.94 -26.28
N ILE A 253 9.17 -4.90 -26.05
CA ILE A 253 8.84 -6.33 -25.90
C ILE A 253 7.97 -6.60 -24.65
N LYS A 254 8.11 -5.82 -23.56
CA LYS A 254 7.32 -6.04 -22.34
C LYS A 254 5.93 -5.40 -22.38
N ASP A 255 5.76 -4.33 -23.16
CA ASP A 255 4.46 -3.65 -23.25
C ASP A 255 3.47 -4.47 -24.10
N GLU A 256 3.95 -5.24 -25.09
CA GLU A 256 3.13 -6.16 -25.89
C GLU A 256 2.40 -7.20 -25.01
N SER A 257 3.11 -7.81 -24.04
CA SER A 257 2.50 -8.80 -23.13
C SER A 257 1.33 -8.26 -22.30
N ARG A 258 1.37 -6.98 -21.90
CA ARG A 258 0.28 -6.36 -21.12
C ARG A 258 -0.91 -6.01 -22.00
N ILE A 259 -0.64 -5.54 -23.21
CA ILE A 259 -1.70 -5.23 -24.19
C ILE A 259 -2.47 -6.52 -24.53
N GLU A 260 -1.77 -7.63 -24.73
CA GLU A 260 -2.40 -8.95 -24.94
C GLU A 260 -3.27 -9.37 -23.76
N LEU A 261 -2.77 -9.24 -22.52
CA LEU A 261 -3.56 -9.54 -21.31
C LEU A 261 -4.80 -8.67 -21.19
N TYR A 262 -4.71 -7.39 -21.54
CA TYR A 262 -5.84 -6.47 -21.48
C TYR A 262 -6.87 -6.81 -22.55
N ASN A 263 -6.43 -7.07 -23.79
CA ASN A 263 -7.31 -7.50 -24.88
C ASN A 263 -8.02 -8.82 -24.54
N LEU A 264 -7.29 -9.79 -23.99
CA LEU A 264 -7.87 -11.03 -23.49
C LEU A 264 -8.92 -10.77 -22.40
N SER A 265 -8.60 -9.89 -21.43
CA SER A 265 -9.54 -9.53 -20.36
C SER A 265 -10.82 -8.92 -20.91
N PHE A 266 -10.72 -7.97 -21.85
CA PHE A 266 -11.89 -7.36 -22.48
C PHE A 266 -12.75 -8.38 -23.24
N ARG A 267 -12.11 -9.32 -23.95
CA ARG A 267 -12.83 -10.42 -24.61
C ARG A 267 -13.57 -11.28 -23.60
N LEU A 268 -12.91 -11.72 -22.53
CA LEU A 268 -13.50 -12.56 -21.49
C LEU A 268 -14.66 -11.86 -20.76
N ILE A 269 -14.54 -10.56 -20.47
CA ILE A 269 -15.62 -9.75 -19.87
C ILE A 269 -16.84 -9.72 -20.80
N LYS A 270 -16.62 -9.58 -22.12
CA LYS A 270 -17.69 -9.54 -23.11
C LYS A 270 -18.39 -10.89 -23.26
N GLU A 271 -17.63 -11.98 -23.21
CA GLU A 271 -18.13 -13.35 -23.36
C GLU A 271 -18.79 -13.89 -22.08
N ASN A 272 -18.39 -13.40 -20.90
CA ASN A 272 -18.82 -13.91 -19.59
C ASN A 272 -19.31 -12.76 -18.69
N PHE A 273 -20.58 -12.36 -18.87
CA PHE A 273 -21.17 -11.24 -18.12
C PHE A 273 -21.12 -11.43 -16.59
N ASP A 274 -21.32 -12.66 -16.13
CA ASP A 274 -21.30 -13.06 -14.71
C ASP A 274 -19.90 -13.35 -14.17
N GLY A 275 -18.87 -13.22 -15.03
CA GLY A 275 -17.48 -13.53 -14.71
C GLY A 275 -17.14 -15.00 -14.92
N ILE A 276 -15.84 -15.28 -15.05
CA ILE A 276 -15.32 -16.64 -15.27
C ILE A 276 -15.03 -17.39 -13.95
N GLY A 277 -15.22 -16.75 -12.80
CA GLY A 277 -14.89 -17.28 -11.48
C GLY A 277 -13.51 -16.84 -10.96
N ILE A 278 -13.40 -16.77 -9.64
CA ILE A 278 -12.19 -16.29 -8.95
C ILE A 278 -11.01 -17.21 -9.21
N GLY A 279 -9.90 -16.62 -9.62
CA GLY A 279 -8.68 -17.35 -9.94
C GLY A 279 -8.70 -18.08 -11.28
N MET A 280 -9.78 -18.05 -12.06
CA MET A 280 -9.89 -18.83 -13.31
C MET A 280 -9.18 -18.21 -14.51
N PHE A 281 -8.57 -17.03 -14.37
CA PHE A 281 -7.90 -16.35 -15.48
C PHE A 281 -6.76 -17.19 -16.09
N HIS A 282 -6.06 -17.99 -15.28
CA HIS A 282 -4.99 -18.89 -15.73
C HIS A 282 -5.44 -19.98 -16.72
N ASN A 283 -6.74 -20.27 -16.81
CA ASN A 283 -7.25 -21.22 -17.82
C ASN A 283 -7.21 -20.65 -19.24
N TYR A 284 -7.07 -19.33 -19.37
CA TYR A 284 -7.12 -18.61 -20.64
C TYR A 284 -5.79 -17.92 -21.00
N SER A 285 -4.80 -17.97 -20.12
CA SER A 285 -3.52 -17.28 -20.25
C SER A 285 -2.42 -18.03 -19.50
N TYR A 286 -1.18 -17.89 -19.97
CA TYR A 286 0.00 -18.30 -19.21
C TYR A 286 0.18 -17.52 -17.89
N PHE A 287 -0.47 -16.36 -17.78
CA PHE A 287 -0.47 -15.54 -16.56
C PHE A 287 -1.66 -15.88 -15.67
N TYR A 288 -1.46 -15.80 -14.36
CA TYR A 288 -2.50 -16.09 -13.38
C TYR A 288 -3.58 -15.01 -13.26
N TYR A 289 -3.32 -13.79 -13.72
CA TYR A 289 -4.22 -12.63 -13.62
C TYR A 289 -3.76 -11.51 -14.58
N PRO A 290 -4.61 -10.54 -14.93
CA PRO A 290 -4.31 -9.52 -15.94
C PRO A 290 -3.43 -8.35 -15.45
N HIS A 291 -2.88 -8.41 -14.23
CA HIS A 291 -2.07 -7.36 -13.60
C HIS A 291 -2.75 -5.97 -13.51
N ASN A 292 -4.09 -5.94 -13.44
CA ASN A 292 -4.87 -4.73 -13.24
C ASN A 292 -6.11 -5.08 -12.42
N ILE A 293 -6.20 -4.53 -11.21
CA ILE A 293 -7.26 -4.86 -10.26
C ILE A 293 -8.68 -4.66 -10.81
N LEU A 294 -8.88 -3.67 -11.70
CA LEU A 294 -10.20 -3.40 -12.27
C LEU A 294 -10.57 -4.47 -13.31
N LEU A 295 -9.64 -4.77 -14.23
CA LEU A 295 -9.86 -5.82 -15.23
C LEU A 295 -10.06 -7.17 -14.56
N GLU A 296 -9.24 -7.50 -13.57
CA GLU A 296 -9.37 -8.74 -12.82
C GLU A 296 -10.72 -8.83 -12.11
N SER A 297 -11.18 -7.74 -11.48
CA SER A 297 -12.49 -7.73 -10.82
C SER A 297 -13.65 -7.99 -11.78
N PHE A 298 -13.59 -7.44 -13.00
CA PHE A 298 -14.63 -7.67 -14.01
C PHE A 298 -14.55 -9.06 -14.61
N VAL A 299 -13.35 -9.54 -14.94
CA VAL A 299 -13.16 -10.87 -15.52
C VAL A 299 -13.60 -11.94 -14.52
N GLU A 300 -13.14 -11.85 -13.26
CA GLU A 300 -13.34 -12.93 -12.28
C GLU A 300 -14.71 -12.87 -11.58
N PHE A 301 -15.23 -11.67 -11.25
CA PHE A 301 -16.52 -11.54 -10.55
C PHE A 301 -17.68 -11.10 -11.45
N GLY A 302 -17.42 -10.77 -12.72
CA GLY A 302 -18.44 -10.27 -13.63
C GLY A 302 -18.74 -8.78 -13.49
N ILE A 303 -19.63 -8.28 -14.35
CA ILE A 303 -19.91 -6.85 -14.51
C ILE A 303 -20.53 -6.23 -13.26
N LEU A 304 -21.46 -6.95 -12.62
CA LEU A 304 -22.14 -6.46 -11.41
C LEU A 304 -21.15 -6.22 -10.26
N PHE A 305 -20.39 -7.25 -9.89
CA PHE A 305 -19.48 -7.20 -8.76
C PHE A 305 -18.23 -6.34 -9.05
N GLY A 306 -17.68 -6.40 -10.27
CA GLY A 306 -16.61 -5.49 -10.70
C GLY A 306 -17.06 -4.02 -10.66
N GLY A 307 -18.30 -3.73 -11.07
CA GLY A 307 -18.90 -2.40 -10.98
C GLY A 307 -19.05 -1.90 -9.54
N VAL A 308 -19.47 -2.77 -8.61
CA VAL A 308 -19.55 -2.45 -7.17
C VAL A 308 -18.17 -2.10 -6.61
N LEU A 309 -17.12 -2.86 -6.96
CA LEU A 309 -15.76 -2.54 -6.51
C LEU A 309 -15.30 -1.18 -7.00
N ILE A 310 -15.53 -0.84 -8.28
CA ILE A 310 -15.21 0.49 -8.83
C ILE A 310 -15.95 1.59 -8.10
N LEU A 311 -17.24 1.40 -7.83
CA LEU A 311 -18.04 2.37 -7.10
C LEU A 311 -17.47 2.59 -5.69
N ILE A 312 -17.10 1.52 -4.98
CA ILE A 312 -16.46 1.61 -3.66
C ILE A 312 -15.14 2.38 -3.75
N LEU A 313 -14.27 2.04 -4.71
CA LEU A 313 -13.00 2.73 -4.93
C LEU A 313 -13.22 4.22 -5.19
N PHE A 314 -14.17 4.56 -6.06
CA PHE A 314 -14.52 5.93 -6.42
C PHE A 314 -15.07 6.73 -5.22
N ILE A 315 -16.02 6.16 -4.48
CA ILE A 315 -16.57 6.81 -3.28
C ILE A 315 -15.47 6.99 -2.23
N SER A 316 -14.64 5.97 -1.99
CA SER A 316 -13.54 6.04 -1.02
C SER A 316 -12.55 7.16 -1.35
N ILE A 317 -12.11 7.28 -2.61
CA ILE A 317 -11.19 8.36 -2.99
C ILE A 317 -11.83 9.74 -2.86
N LEU A 318 -13.11 9.89 -3.22
CA LEU A 318 -13.84 11.16 -3.03
C LEU A 318 -13.96 11.53 -1.55
N VAL A 319 -14.36 10.58 -0.70
CA VAL A 319 -14.50 10.80 0.75
C VAL A 319 -13.15 11.16 1.36
N LEU A 320 -12.07 10.43 1.02
CA LEU A 320 -10.72 10.74 1.48
C LEU A 320 -10.27 12.11 0.98
N PHE A 321 -10.50 12.44 -0.30
CA PHE A 321 -10.17 13.74 -0.86
C PHE A 321 -10.88 14.86 -0.09
N ILE A 322 -12.19 14.79 0.08
CA ILE A 322 -12.97 15.82 0.79
C ILE A 322 -12.49 15.95 2.25
N LYS A 323 -12.30 14.82 2.94
CA LYS A 323 -11.94 14.80 4.37
C LYS A 323 -10.45 14.99 4.65
N ARG A 324 -9.57 15.01 3.64
CA ARG A 324 -8.12 15.12 3.84
C ARG A 324 -7.68 16.35 4.64
N LYS A 325 -8.48 17.42 4.61
CA LYS A 325 -8.20 18.67 5.33
C LYS A 325 -8.66 18.64 6.79
N GLN A 326 -9.49 17.66 7.17
CA GLN A 326 -10.07 17.57 8.51
C GLN A 326 -9.06 17.01 9.52
N SER A 327 -8.15 16.12 9.09
CA SER A 327 -7.09 15.60 9.95
C SER A 327 -5.89 15.12 9.15
N LYS A 328 -4.72 15.08 9.82
CA LYS A 328 -3.48 14.53 9.24
C LYS A 328 -3.67 13.06 8.87
N ALA A 329 -4.36 12.29 9.70
CA ALA A 329 -4.69 10.90 9.41
C ALA A 329 -5.42 10.72 8.08
N LYS A 330 -6.47 11.51 7.82
CA LYS A 330 -7.21 11.43 6.55
C LYS A 330 -6.33 11.79 5.36
N PHE A 331 -5.44 12.76 5.50
CA PHE A 331 -4.46 13.07 4.46
C PHE A 331 -3.48 11.91 4.23
N ILE A 332 -2.97 11.27 5.28
CA ILE A 332 -2.07 10.12 5.17
C ILE A 332 -2.76 8.97 4.41
N PHE A 333 -4.00 8.63 4.77
CA PHE A 333 -4.76 7.57 4.07
C PHE A 333 -5.17 7.96 2.65
N PHE A 334 -5.35 9.24 2.36
CA PHE A 334 -5.52 9.72 0.99
C PHE A 334 -4.28 9.46 0.13
N ILE A 335 -3.08 9.77 0.65
CA ILE A 335 -1.81 9.46 -0.04
C ILE A 335 -1.63 7.94 -0.19
N LEU A 336 -1.91 7.17 0.87
CA LEU A 336 -1.83 5.71 0.83
C LEU A 336 -2.76 5.14 -0.24
N PHE A 337 -4.02 5.59 -0.29
CA PHE A 337 -4.97 5.18 -1.33
C PHE A 337 -4.40 5.39 -2.72
N ILE A 338 -3.90 6.60 -3.02
CA ILE A 338 -3.37 6.92 -4.36
C ILE A 338 -2.23 5.98 -4.72
N VAL A 339 -1.26 5.81 -3.82
CA VAL A 339 -0.09 4.97 -4.06
C VAL A 339 -0.50 3.51 -4.28
N SER A 340 -1.38 2.99 -3.43
CA SER A 340 -1.81 1.60 -3.48
C SER A 340 -2.71 1.32 -4.66
N PHE A 341 -3.58 2.27 -5.03
CA PHE A 341 -4.42 2.18 -6.23
C PHE A 341 -3.55 2.18 -7.49
N PHE A 342 -2.62 3.14 -7.63
CA PHE A 342 -1.70 3.16 -8.77
C PHE A 342 -0.89 1.87 -8.86
N ASN A 343 -0.38 1.34 -7.75
CA ASN A 343 0.31 0.05 -7.76
C ASN A 343 -0.61 -1.08 -8.24
N ALA A 344 -1.86 -1.15 -7.76
CA ALA A 344 -2.83 -2.18 -8.11
C ALA A 344 -3.31 -2.13 -9.57
N MET A 345 -3.20 -0.96 -10.23
CA MET A 345 -3.52 -0.82 -11.65
C MET A 345 -2.46 -1.42 -12.58
N PHE A 346 -1.22 -1.57 -12.11
CA PHE A 346 -0.09 -2.01 -12.93
C PHE A 346 0.62 -3.28 -12.40
N SER A 347 0.24 -3.75 -11.21
CA SER A 347 0.87 -4.89 -10.55
C SER A 347 0.01 -5.49 -9.45
N GLY A 348 0.17 -6.81 -9.25
CA GLY A 348 -0.52 -7.60 -8.25
C GLY A 348 -1.89 -8.06 -8.73
N ASP A 349 -2.39 -9.03 -7.97
CA ASP A 349 -3.73 -9.60 -8.11
C ASP A 349 -4.69 -8.95 -7.09
N LEU A 350 -5.94 -9.39 -7.05
CA LEU A 350 -6.92 -8.95 -6.04
C LEU A 350 -6.48 -9.21 -4.59
N THR A 351 -5.58 -10.16 -4.34
CA THR A 351 -5.11 -10.46 -2.97
C THR A 351 -3.94 -9.58 -2.54
N SER A 352 -3.23 -8.96 -3.47
CA SER A 352 -2.02 -8.17 -3.20
C SER A 352 -2.22 -6.77 -2.56
N PRO A 353 -3.27 -5.97 -2.85
CA PRO A 353 -3.33 -4.56 -2.45
C PRO A 353 -3.91 -4.33 -1.05
N LYS A 354 -3.30 -4.94 -0.02
CA LYS A 354 -3.70 -4.81 1.40
C LYS A 354 -3.87 -3.34 1.84
N GLU A 355 -2.97 -2.47 1.41
CA GLU A 355 -2.98 -1.04 1.74
C GLU A 355 -4.18 -0.30 1.13
N LEU A 356 -4.63 -0.73 -0.06
CA LEU A 356 -5.80 -0.15 -0.74
C LEU A 356 -7.06 -0.46 0.05
N TYR A 357 -7.25 -1.72 0.44
CA TYR A 357 -8.38 -2.15 1.26
C TYR A 357 -8.41 -1.46 2.63
N LEU A 358 -7.23 -1.29 3.25
CA LEU A 358 -7.10 -0.49 4.47
C LEU A 358 -7.55 0.96 4.23
N SER A 359 -7.11 1.58 3.15
CA SER A 359 -7.46 2.97 2.84
C SER A 359 -8.95 3.16 2.54
N ILE A 360 -9.60 2.18 1.90
CA ILE A 360 -11.06 2.14 1.69
C ILE A 360 -11.78 2.21 3.03
N ALA A 361 -11.43 1.34 3.99
CA ALA A 361 -12.06 1.35 5.31
C ALA A 361 -11.82 2.68 6.05
N MET A 362 -10.59 3.19 5.96
CA MET A 362 -10.23 4.46 6.60
C MET A 362 -10.90 5.68 5.95
N ALA A 363 -11.51 5.57 4.77
CA ALA A 363 -12.37 6.62 4.23
C ALA A 363 -13.60 6.87 5.14
N PHE A 364 -14.23 5.78 5.62
CA PHE A 364 -15.50 5.80 6.33
C PHE A 364 -15.39 5.81 7.85
N ILE A 365 -14.24 5.43 8.40
CA ILE A 365 -13.99 5.44 9.85
C ILE A 365 -13.82 6.89 10.35
N PRO A 366 -14.58 7.35 11.35
CA PRO A 366 -14.31 8.61 12.02
C PRO A 366 -13.06 8.48 12.90
N ILE A 367 -12.14 9.43 12.81
CA ILE A 367 -10.89 9.44 13.58
C ILE A 367 -10.93 10.66 14.48
N LYS A 368 -10.76 10.47 15.79
CA LYS A 368 -10.65 11.60 16.71
C LYS A 368 -9.29 12.26 16.50
N SER A 369 -9.30 13.50 16.00
CA SER A 369 -8.11 14.34 16.01
C SER A 369 -7.77 14.62 17.47
N VAL A 370 -6.66 14.09 17.94
CA VAL A 370 -6.09 14.52 19.21
C VAL A 370 -5.25 15.73 18.87
N ASP A 371 -5.46 16.85 19.56
CA ASP A 371 -4.50 17.95 19.57
C ASP A 371 -3.21 17.39 20.15
N ILE A 372 -2.37 16.84 19.28
CA ILE A 372 -1.01 16.52 19.63
C ILE A 372 -0.42 17.90 19.90
N LYS A 373 -0.28 18.26 21.19
CA LYS A 373 0.54 19.36 21.66
C LYS A 373 1.96 19.08 21.17
N PHE A 374 2.21 19.31 19.89
CA PHE A 374 3.54 19.39 19.31
C PHE A 374 4.19 20.51 20.11
N LYS A 375 5.08 20.13 21.03
CA LYS A 375 5.79 21.06 21.91
C LYS A 375 6.21 22.26 21.08
N ASN A 376 5.59 23.41 21.33
CA ASN A 376 5.96 24.73 20.84
C ASN A 376 7.35 25.18 21.36
N ASN A 377 8.23 24.23 21.69
CA ASN A 377 9.57 24.47 22.22
C ASN A 377 10.54 25.06 21.17
N ILE A 378 10.06 25.38 19.96
CA ILE A 378 10.89 26.01 18.92
C ILE A 378 10.64 27.53 18.83
N VAL A 379 9.54 28.06 19.38
CA VAL A 379 9.25 29.51 19.28
C VAL A 379 9.80 30.32 20.47
N LYS A 380 10.28 29.69 21.54
CA LYS A 380 10.89 30.40 22.69
C LYS A 380 12.40 30.63 22.61
N ARG A 381 13.06 30.34 21.46
CA ARG A 381 14.51 30.56 21.30
C ARG A 381 14.90 31.74 20.40
N GLU A 382 13.95 32.58 19.96
CA GLU A 382 14.25 33.80 19.19
C GLU A 382 14.11 35.11 20.00
N ASN A 383 13.91 35.02 21.32
CA ASN A 383 13.88 36.19 22.22
C ASN A 383 14.86 36.06 23.40
N ILE A 384 16.12 35.68 23.15
CA ILE A 384 17.26 35.94 24.04
C ILE A 384 18.44 36.36 23.19
#